data_AF-X0U6Z7-F1
#
_entry.id   AF-X0U6Z7-F1
#
_cell.length_a   1.000
_cell.length_b   1.000
_cell.length_c   1.000
_cell.angle_alpha   90.00
_cell.angle_beta   90.00
_cell.angle_gamma   90.00
#
_symmetry.space_group_name_H-M   'P 1'
#
loop_
_entity.id
_entity.type
_entity.pdbx_description
1 polymer ?
#
loop_
_entity_poly.entity_id
_entity_poly.type
_entity_poly.pdbx_seq_one_letter_code
_entity_poly.pdbx_strand_id
1 'polypeptide(L)'
;MDEFKCFCCGKSIEVELDTSPTCWNPAYDALWFRAYGNFGSTIFDPLPTGRKGTEFLQIVICDGCVLKGAHTVAHVHNIREHETADVELFISRIKKERRESHATD
;
A
#
# COMPACT_ATOMS: atom_id res chain seq x y z
N MET A 1 -5.91 -2.96 -23.22
CA MET A 1 -5.10 -3.56 -22.15
C MET A 1 -3.74 -2.97 -22.36
N ASP A 2 -3.28 -2.19 -21.41
CA ASP A 2 -2.04 -1.43 -21.55
C ASP A 2 -0.93 -2.11 -20.75
N GLU A 3 0.31 -1.80 -21.12
CA GLU A 3 1.49 -2.35 -20.47
C GLU A 3 2.27 -1.24 -19.78
N PHE A 4 2.49 -1.40 -18.48
CA PHE A 4 3.50 -0.64 -17.76
C PHE A 4 4.78 -1.47 -17.62
N LYS A 5 5.91 -0.79 -17.44
CA LYS A 5 7.19 -1.45 -17.18
C LYS A 5 7.50 -1.36 -15.70
N CYS A 6 7.88 -2.49 -15.10
CA CYS A 6 8.44 -2.51 -13.75
C CYS A 6 9.62 -1.55 -13.70
N PHE A 7 9.59 -0.59 -12.76
CA PHE A 7 10.63 0.41 -12.61
C PHE A 7 12.01 -0.21 -12.33
N CYS A 8 12.05 -1.33 -11.60
CA CYS A 8 13.31 -1.97 -11.20
C CYS A 8 13.95 -2.86 -12.28
N CYS A 9 13.15 -3.57 -13.08
CA CYS A 9 13.67 -4.60 -13.99
C CYS A 9 13.15 -4.52 -15.43
N GLY A 10 12.26 -3.59 -15.75
CA GLY A 10 11.70 -3.41 -17.09
C GLY A 10 10.72 -4.49 -17.55
N LYS A 11 10.34 -5.47 -16.71
CA LYS A 11 9.31 -6.47 -17.04
C LYS A 11 7.99 -5.76 -17.39
N SER A 12 7.31 -6.20 -18.46
CA SER A 12 5.93 -5.76 -18.75
C SER A 12 4.97 -6.23 -17.65
N ILE A 13 4.07 -5.33 -17.25
CA ILE A 13 3.01 -5.56 -16.29
C ILE A 13 1.70 -5.19 -16.98
N GLU A 14 0.79 -6.16 -17.00
CA GLU A 14 -0.56 -5.96 -17.51
C GLU A 14 -1.36 -5.13 -16.51
N VAL A 15 -1.97 -4.06 -17.02
CA VAL A 15 -2.85 -3.21 -16.23
C VAL A 15 -4.18 -3.08 -16.92
N GLU A 16 -5.23 -3.04 -16.12
CA GLU A 16 -6.51 -2.52 -16.59
C GLU A 16 -6.41 -1.00 -16.66
N LEU A 17 -7.08 -0.36 -17.60
CA LEU A 17 -7.18 1.09 -17.64
C LEU A 17 -8.61 1.50 -17.41
N ASP A 18 -8.84 2.27 -16.35
CA ASP A 18 -10.01 3.12 -16.26
C ASP A 18 -9.75 4.44 -17.00
N THR A 19 -10.82 5.02 -17.53
CA THR A 19 -10.90 6.34 -18.16
C THR A 19 -10.47 7.48 -17.24
N SER A 20 -10.47 7.27 -15.93
CA SER A 20 -10.03 8.27 -14.96
C SER A 20 -8.54 8.10 -14.60
N PRO A 21 -7.66 9.07 -14.93
CA PRO A 21 -6.24 9.00 -14.60
C PRO A 21 -5.99 9.04 -13.08
N THR A 22 -6.98 9.43 -12.27
CA THR A 22 -6.88 9.42 -10.81
C THR A 22 -7.22 8.07 -10.19
N CYS A 23 -7.80 7.14 -10.96
CA CYS A 23 -8.13 5.82 -10.47
C CYS A 23 -6.86 4.98 -10.28
N TRP A 24 -6.85 4.14 -9.24
CA TRP A 24 -5.84 3.11 -9.06
C TRP A 24 -6.34 1.89 -9.79
N ASN A 25 -5.85 1.67 -11.00
CA ASN A 25 -6.24 0.47 -11.72
C ASN A 25 -5.53 -0.74 -11.11
N PRO A 26 -6.16 -1.92 -11.12
CA PRO A 26 -5.47 -3.14 -10.74
C PRO A 26 -4.26 -3.35 -11.65
N ALA A 27 -3.10 -3.59 -11.04
CA ALA A 27 -1.92 -4.15 -11.70
C ALA A 27 -1.72 -5.56 -11.17
N TYR A 28 -1.76 -6.54 -12.07
CA TYR A 28 -1.59 -7.94 -11.70
C TYR A 28 -0.10 -8.23 -11.45
N ASP A 29 0.19 -9.00 -10.39
CA ASP A 29 1.56 -9.34 -9.94
C ASP A 29 2.48 -8.12 -9.73
N ALA A 30 1.90 -7.00 -9.30
CA ALA A 30 2.62 -5.75 -9.12
C ALA A 30 2.00 -4.82 -8.08
N LEU A 31 2.83 -3.91 -7.58
CA LEU A 31 2.46 -2.86 -6.67
C LEU A 31 2.61 -1.49 -7.33
N TRP A 32 1.58 -0.67 -7.19
CA TRP A 32 1.63 0.74 -7.55
C TRP A 32 2.18 1.57 -6.41
N PHE A 33 3.07 2.50 -6.72
CA PHE A 33 3.46 3.58 -5.82
C PHE A 33 3.10 4.90 -6.47
N ARG A 34 2.33 5.71 -5.75
CA ARG A 34 1.92 7.04 -6.20
C ARG A 34 2.24 8.06 -5.11
N ALA A 35 2.97 9.11 -5.48
CA ALA A 35 3.30 10.22 -4.60
C ALA A 35 2.70 11.52 -5.16
N TYR A 36 2.06 12.29 -4.29
CA TYR A 36 1.46 13.59 -4.61
C TYR A 36 2.30 14.73 -4.03
N GLY A 37 2.44 15.84 -4.75
CA GLY A 37 3.18 17.02 -4.29
C GLY A 37 4.68 16.95 -4.59
N ASN A 38 5.52 17.48 -3.69
CA ASN A 38 6.97 17.43 -3.84
C ASN A 38 7.42 15.97 -3.70
N PHE A 39 7.94 15.38 -4.76
CA PHE A 39 8.07 13.94 -4.99
C PHE A 39 9.21 13.29 -4.18
N GLY A 40 9.34 13.66 -2.90
CA GLY A 40 10.49 13.30 -2.06
C GLY A 40 11.74 14.14 -2.34
N SER A 41 11.64 15.17 -3.18
CA SER A 41 12.73 16.12 -3.44
C SER A 41 12.98 17.03 -2.25
N THR A 42 14.25 17.24 -1.89
CA THR A 42 14.68 18.27 -0.93
C THR A 42 14.70 19.66 -1.58
N ILE A 43 14.62 19.73 -2.91
CA ILE A 43 14.49 20.95 -3.69
C ILE A 43 13.01 21.13 -4.00
N PHE A 44 12.53 22.37 -3.90
CA PHE A 44 11.13 22.68 -4.17
C PHE A 44 10.76 22.25 -5.60
N ASP A 45 9.96 21.19 -5.72
CA ASP A 45 9.38 20.81 -7.01
C ASP A 45 8.38 21.89 -7.43
N PRO A 46 8.30 22.23 -8.72
CA PRO A 46 7.30 23.16 -9.19
C PRO A 46 5.92 22.65 -8.76
N LEU A 47 5.18 23.52 -8.06
CA LEU A 47 3.82 23.22 -7.63
C LEU A 47 3.00 22.80 -8.85
N PRO A 48 2.13 21.78 -8.71
CA PRO A 48 1.22 21.40 -9.78
C PRO A 48 0.51 22.62 -10.34
N THR A 49 0.62 22.80 -11.65
CA THR A 49 -0.08 23.89 -12.36
C THR A 49 -1.53 23.52 -12.62
N GLY A 50 -1.87 22.23 -12.50
CA GLY A 50 -3.22 21.68 -12.57
C GLY A 50 -4.05 21.83 -11.28
N ARG A 51 -5.28 21.30 -11.32
CA ARG A 51 -6.17 21.25 -10.14
C ARG A 51 -5.50 20.42 -9.04
N LYS A 52 -5.60 20.84 -7.77
CA LYS A 52 -5.16 20.04 -6.61
C LYS A 52 -5.58 18.57 -6.77
N GLY A 53 -4.61 17.65 -6.74
CA GLY A 53 -4.84 16.20 -6.84
C GLY A 53 -4.73 15.59 -8.24
N THR A 54 -4.41 16.36 -9.30
CA THR A 54 -4.28 15.82 -10.66
C THR A 54 -2.86 15.47 -11.08
N GLU A 55 -1.84 15.95 -10.37
CA GLU A 55 -0.44 15.67 -10.69
C GLU A 55 0.19 14.80 -9.60
N PHE A 56 0.79 13.70 -10.04
CA PHE A 56 1.41 12.71 -9.18
C PHE A 56 2.55 12.01 -9.92
N LEU A 57 3.54 11.52 -9.16
CA LEU A 57 4.54 10.59 -9.67
C LEU A 57 4.01 9.19 -9.41
N GLN A 58 3.97 8.38 -10.46
CA GLN A 58 3.51 7.01 -10.39
C GLN A 58 4.57 6.07 -10.94
N ILE A 59 4.88 5.03 -10.17
CA ILE A 59 5.71 3.92 -10.60
C ILE A 59 4.99 2.61 -10.31
N VAL A 60 5.33 1.57 -11.06
CA VAL A 60 4.85 0.21 -10.82
C VAL A 60 6.06 -0.70 -10.61
N ILE A 61 5.96 -1.62 -9.65
CA ILE A 61 7.04 -2.56 -9.33
C ILE A 61 6.45 -3.96 -9.28
N CYS A 62 7.03 -4.91 -10.03
CA CYS A 62 6.55 -6.30 -10.01
C CYS A 62 6.89 -7.00 -8.69
N ASP A 63 6.08 -7.97 -8.30
CA ASP A 63 6.23 -8.71 -7.05
C ASP A 63 7.62 -9.35 -6.91
N GLY A 64 8.18 -9.85 -8.01
CA GLY A 64 9.53 -10.42 -8.01
C GLY A 64 10.62 -9.41 -7.60
N CYS A 65 10.45 -8.12 -7.89
CA CYS A 65 11.37 -7.07 -7.43
C CYS A 65 11.07 -6.63 -6.00
N VAL A 66 9.80 -6.58 -5.61
CA VAL A 66 9.39 -6.27 -4.24
C VAL A 66 9.93 -7.33 -3.27
N LEU A 67 9.76 -8.61 -3.60
CA LEU A 67 10.26 -9.74 -2.80
C LEU A 67 11.79 -9.73 -2.67
N LYS A 68 12.52 -9.37 -3.74
CA LYS A 68 13.99 -9.21 -3.66
C LYS A 68 14.40 -8.12 -2.67
N GLY A 69 13.59 -7.07 -2.53
CA GLY A 69 13.79 -5.98 -1.59
C GLY A 69 13.12 -6.17 -0.22
N ALA A 70 12.44 -7.28 0.04
CA ALA A 70 11.64 -7.44 1.26
C ALA A 70 12.46 -7.26 2.55
N HIS A 71 13.75 -7.61 2.53
CA HIS A 71 14.67 -7.46 3.65
C HIS A 71 15.15 -6.01 3.89
N THR A 72 14.88 -5.08 2.97
CA THR A 72 15.23 -3.66 3.11
C THR A 72 14.02 -2.79 3.50
N VAL A 73 12.82 -3.38 3.57
CA VAL A 73 11.60 -2.67 3.98
C VAL A 73 11.54 -2.59 5.50
N ALA A 74 11.65 -1.37 6.04
CA ALA A 74 11.39 -1.12 7.45
C ALA A 74 9.89 -0.89 7.67
N HIS A 75 9.25 -1.75 8.45
CA HIS A 75 7.87 -1.54 8.89
C HIS A 75 7.88 -0.60 10.09
N VAL A 76 7.47 0.66 9.88
CA VAL A 76 7.24 1.61 10.97
C VAL A 76 5.75 1.64 11.25
N HIS A 77 5.33 0.99 12.33
CA HIS A 77 3.97 1.12 12.83
C HIS A 77 3.82 2.47 13.53
N ASN A 78 2.81 3.25 13.14
CA ASN A 78 2.54 4.52 13.80
C ASN A 78 2.07 4.26 15.24
N ILE A 79 2.91 4.59 16.22
CA ILE A 79 2.66 4.42 17.66
C ILE A 79 1.53 5.37 18.15
N ARG A 80 1.01 6.26 17.28
CA ARG A 80 -0.07 7.19 17.63
C ARG A 80 -1.48 6.61 17.52
N GLU A 81 -1.65 5.43 16.94
CA GLU A 81 -2.91 4.67 17.07
C GLU A 81 -2.79 3.64 18.20
N HIS A 82 -2.52 4.13 19.41
CA HIS A 82 -2.83 3.40 20.62
C HIS A 82 -4.33 3.59 20.92
N GLU A 83 -5.20 2.85 20.25
CA GLU A 83 -6.26 2.21 21.02
C GLU A 83 -5.61 0.98 21.64
N THR A 84 -4.99 1.15 22.81
CA THR A 84 -4.71 0.02 23.70
C THR A 84 -6.05 -0.58 24.10
N ALA A 85 -6.57 -1.51 23.29
CA ALA A 85 -7.31 -2.61 23.89
C ALA A 85 -6.28 -3.33 24.77
N ASP A 86 -6.36 -3.03 26.06
CA ASP A 86 -5.54 -3.61 27.12
C ASP A 86 -5.32 -5.09 26.81
N VAL A 87 -4.07 -5.56 26.75
CA VAL A 87 -3.74 -6.93 26.33
C VAL A 87 -4.51 -7.96 27.18
N GLU A 88 -4.84 -7.58 28.42
CA GLU A 88 -5.69 -8.34 29.33
C GLU A 88 -7.13 -8.50 28.82
N LEU A 89 -7.73 -7.47 28.22
CA LEU A 89 -9.08 -7.53 27.65
C LEU A 89 -9.14 -8.45 26.43
N PHE A 90 -8.13 -8.43 25.56
CA PHE A 90 -8.09 -9.33 24.40
C PHE A 90 -7.95 -10.80 24.81
N ILE A 91 -7.06 -11.11 25.76
CA ILE A 91 -6.90 -12.48 26.27
C ILE A 91 -8.15 -12.97 27.00
N SER A 92 -8.80 -12.10 27.80
CA SER A 92 -10.04 -12.46 28.50
C SER A 92 -11.18 -12.76 27.53
N ARG A 93 -11.28 -12.01 26.42
CA ARG A 93 -12.28 -12.19 25.38
C ARG A 93 -12.08 -13.51 24.63
N ILE A 94 -10.86 -13.84 24.21
CA ILE A 94 -10.54 -15.13 23.58
C ILE A 94 -10.85 -16.30 24.52
N LYS A 95 -10.53 -16.18 25.82
CA LYS A 95 -10.82 -17.22 26.81
C LYS A 95 -12.32 -17.40 27.03
N LYS A 96 -13.11 -16.32 26.98
CA LYS A 96 -14.57 -16.38 27.13
C LYS A 96 -15.22 -17.04 25.91
N GLU A 97 -14.86 -16.61 24.70
CA GLU A 97 -15.39 -17.16 23.45
C GLU A 97 -15.09 -18.66 23.31
N ARG A 98 -13.89 -19.12 23.73
CA ARG A 98 -13.53 -20.55 23.76
C ARG A 98 -14.30 -21.39 24.78
N ARG A 99 -14.75 -20.79 25.89
CA ARG A 99 -15.56 -21.49 26.90
C ARG A 99 -16.99 -21.64 26.44
N GLU A 100 -17.53 -20.62 25.78
CA GLU A 100 -18.89 -20.64 25.24
C GLU A 100 -19.00 -21.60 24.04
N SER A 101 -17.97 -21.70 23.19
CA SER A 101 -17.94 -22.68 22.10
C SER A 101 -17.86 -24.15 22.53
N HIS A 102 -17.45 -24.43 23.77
CA HIS A 102 -17.37 -25.78 24.34
C HIS A 102 -18.51 -26.11 25.31
N ALA A 103 -19.44 -25.18 25.53
CA ALA A 103 -20.63 -25.40 26.37
C ALA A 103 -21.87 -25.79 25.56
N THR A 104 -21.76 -25.87 24.23
CA THR A 104 -22.85 -26.17 23.28
C THR A 104 -22.73 -27.53 22.58
N ASP A 105 -21.87 -28.43 23.07
CA ASP A 105 -21.83 -29.85 22.68
C ASP A 105 -22.31 -30.76 23.83
#